data_AF-A0A1N6HHC9-F1
#
_entry.id   AF-A0A1N6HHC9-F1
#
_cell.length_a   1.000
_cell.length_b   1.000
_cell.length_c   1.000
_cell.angle_alpha   90.00
_cell.angle_beta   90.00
_cell.angle_gamma   90.00
#
_symmetry.space_group_name_H-M   'P 1'
#
loop_
_entity.id
_entity.type
_entity.pdbx_description
1 polymer ?
#
loop_
_entity_poly.entity_id
_entity_poly.type
_entity_poly.pdbx_seq_one_letter_code
_entity_poly.pdbx_strand_id
1 'polypeptide(L)'
;MACYFPGSIMLRIGYIVVPGFQVMVFGGLTVFELANRLTREPYYEIRLISESGGPVQSSLGYSVMTDSFEEGAFDTVIIGGVITGAYPASAALIEYLRGAVKNTRRVASMCTGAFFLAQAGVLDDRRATTHWAHARELQTTYPKVKVEEDRIFVVDGPVWTSAGMTAGTDLAVSMVERDLGAKVARIVAKRMVMFHRRAGGQLQHSTLLDLDAKTDRIQTALVYAKSNLHTPLTVDRLAEAANLSVRQFSRAFREETGQSPAKAVENLRLEAARLMVEQGRLPIDVVARETGFADPDRMRRAFLRAFGEPPQAIRRNARGQADS
;
A
#
# COMPACT_ATOMS: atom_id res chain seq x y z
N MET A 1 15.51 -13.00 23.51
CA MET A 1 16.14 -14.24 23.00
C MET A 1 16.17 -14.17 21.48
N ALA A 2 17.30 -13.74 20.89
CA ALA A 2 17.44 -13.58 19.43
C ALA A 2 17.58 -14.97 18.79
N CYS A 3 16.63 -15.35 17.93
CA CYS A 3 16.78 -16.53 17.07
C CYS A 3 17.60 -16.10 15.86
N TYR A 4 18.84 -16.56 15.79
CA TYR A 4 19.77 -16.24 14.71
C TYR A 4 19.63 -17.20 13.53
N PHE A 5 19.56 -16.67 12.32
CA PHE A 5 19.50 -17.43 11.05
C PHE A 5 20.88 -17.44 10.34
N PRO A 6 21.22 -18.49 9.56
CA PRO A 6 22.55 -18.65 8.95
C PRO A 6 22.87 -17.57 7.90
N GLY A 7 24.17 -17.26 7.76
CA GLY A 7 24.70 -16.17 6.92
C GLY A 7 24.69 -16.46 5.42
N SER A 8 24.28 -15.48 4.64
CA SER A 8 24.26 -15.45 3.19
C SER A 8 25.10 -14.26 2.68
N ILE A 9 25.30 -14.18 1.37
CA ILE A 9 25.82 -12.97 0.71
C ILE A 9 24.96 -11.77 1.12
N MET A 10 25.61 -10.70 1.60
CA MET A 10 24.96 -9.45 2.00
C MET A 10 24.33 -8.78 0.77
N LEU A 11 23.03 -8.53 0.81
CA LEU A 11 22.29 -7.89 -0.28
C LEU A 11 22.43 -6.37 -0.20
N ARG A 12 22.81 -5.73 -1.31
CA ARG A 12 22.97 -4.28 -1.38
C ARG A 12 21.70 -3.63 -1.90
N ILE A 13 21.17 -2.66 -1.16
CA ILE A 13 19.98 -1.86 -1.50
C ILE A 13 20.43 -0.44 -1.84
N GLY A 14 20.25 -0.05 -3.10
CA GLY A 14 20.40 1.33 -3.56
C GLY A 14 19.07 2.05 -3.47
N TYR A 15 18.98 3.03 -2.57
CA TYR A 15 17.77 3.80 -2.33
C TYR A 15 17.89 5.19 -2.97
N ILE A 16 17.27 5.37 -4.13
CA ILE A 16 17.31 6.61 -4.89
C ILE A 16 16.44 7.66 -4.19
N VAL A 17 17.05 8.81 -3.89
CA VAL A 17 16.36 10.03 -3.49
C VAL A 17 16.58 11.11 -4.54
N VAL A 18 15.54 11.87 -4.82
CA VAL A 18 15.54 13.00 -5.75
C VAL A 18 15.27 14.30 -5.00
N PRO A 19 15.67 15.48 -5.50
CA PRO A 19 15.33 16.74 -4.87
C PRO A 19 13.82 16.86 -4.56
N GLY A 20 13.49 17.23 -3.33
CA GLY A 20 12.11 17.32 -2.86
C GLY A 20 11.47 15.98 -2.47
N PHE A 21 12.26 14.91 -2.31
CA PHE A 21 11.74 13.62 -1.83
C PHE A 21 10.98 13.75 -0.51
N GLN A 22 9.94 12.94 -0.35
CA GLN A 22 9.13 12.93 0.86
C GLN A 22 9.77 12.02 1.92
N VAL A 23 9.93 12.50 3.16
CA VAL A 23 10.79 11.85 4.17
C VAL A 23 10.29 10.50 4.69
N MET A 24 8.98 10.23 4.62
CA MET A 24 8.36 8.95 4.96
C MET A 24 8.81 7.81 4.05
N VAL A 25 9.40 8.12 2.88
CA VAL A 25 10.03 7.09 2.03
C VAL A 25 11.09 6.30 2.81
N PHE A 26 11.73 6.89 3.82
CA PHE A 26 12.68 6.20 4.68
C PHE A 26 12.05 5.25 5.70
N GLY A 27 10.73 5.32 5.94
CA GLY A 27 10.06 4.38 6.84
C GLY A 27 10.23 2.92 6.43
N GLY A 28 10.34 2.65 5.12
CA GLY A 28 10.65 1.32 4.59
C GLY A 28 12.09 0.85 4.92
N LEU A 29 13.05 1.77 5.09
CA LEU A 29 14.44 1.43 5.42
C LEU A 29 14.56 0.80 6.82
N THR A 30 13.75 1.28 7.77
CA THR A 30 13.69 0.72 9.14
C THR A 30 13.33 -0.77 9.14
N VAL A 31 12.56 -1.26 8.16
CA VAL A 31 12.25 -2.69 8.03
C VAL A 31 13.51 -3.53 7.81
N PHE A 32 14.39 -3.10 6.91
CA PHE A 32 15.66 -3.78 6.62
C PHE A 32 16.64 -3.65 7.80
N GLU A 33 16.68 -2.49 8.45
CA GLU A 33 17.45 -2.28 9.69
C GLU A 33 17.05 -3.29 10.78
N LEU A 34 15.74 -3.44 11.02
CA LEU A 34 15.22 -4.37 12.01
C LEU A 34 15.45 -5.84 11.64
N ALA A 35 15.45 -6.17 10.34
CA ALA A 35 15.80 -7.50 9.84
C ALA A 35 17.28 -7.83 10.12
N ASN A 36 18.20 -6.89 9.90
CA ASN A 36 19.61 -7.06 10.25
C ASN A 36 19.84 -7.32 11.74
N ARG A 37 18.98 -6.78 12.62
CA ARG A 37 19.03 -7.05 14.07
C ARG A 37 18.54 -8.45 14.46
N LEU A 38 18.11 -9.28 13.50
CA LEU A 38 17.64 -10.65 13.70
C LEU A 38 18.60 -11.70 13.12
N THR A 39 19.56 -11.27 12.29
CA THR A 39 20.59 -12.13 11.68
C THR A 39 21.90 -12.04 12.47
N ARG A 40 22.81 -13.02 12.28
CA ARG A 40 24.12 -12.99 12.97
C ARG A 40 25.01 -11.87 12.43
N GLU A 41 24.97 -11.71 11.12
CA GLU A 41 25.66 -10.69 10.36
C GLU A 41 24.62 -9.87 9.58
N PRO A 42 24.89 -8.60 9.24
CA PRO A 42 23.98 -7.80 8.43
C PRO A 42 23.65 -8.51 7.12
N TYR A 43 22.35 -8.68 6.86
CA TYR A 43 21.86 -9.29 5.61
C TYR A 43 21.68 -8.25 4.52
N TYR A 44 21.40 -7.00 4.89
CA TYR A 44 21.21 -5.86 4.00
C TYR A 44 22.25 -4.77 4.24
N GLU A 45 22.89 -4.30 3.18
CA GLU A 45 23.58 -3.00 3.15
C GLU A 45 22.66 -1.98 2.47
N ILE A 46 22.41 -0.83 3.11
CA ILE A 46 21.52 0.21 2.57
C ILE A 46 22.38 1.43 2.23
N ARG A 47 22.29 1.89 0.98
CA ARG A 47 22.94 3.11 0.50
C ARG A 47 21.89 4.07 -0.05
N LEU A 48 21.92 5.32 0.41
CA LEU A 48 21.18 6.38 -0.24
C LEU A 48 21.97 6.80 -1.47
N ILE A 49 21.34 6.83 -2.64
CA ILE A 49 22.01 7.17 -3.89
C ILE A 49 21.27 8.29 -4.63
N SER A 50 22.02 9.08 -5.39
CA SER A 50 21.47 10.08 -6.30
C SER A 50 22.35 10.17 -7.55
N GLU A 51 21.90 10.95 -8.55
CA GLU A 51 22.58 11.07 -9.83
C GLU A 51 24.06 11.43 -9.69
N SER A 52 24.36 12.48 -8.92
CA SER A 52 25.73 13.00 -8.75
C SER A 52 26.33 12.70 -7.37
N GLY A 53 25.60 12.02 -6.49
CA GLY A 53 25.94 11.93 -5.07
C GLY A 53 25.83 13.28 -4.34
N GLY A 54 26.30 13.33 -3.10
CA GLY A 54 26.29 14.54 -2.28
C GLY A 54 24.94 14.82 -1.60
N PRO A 55 24.72 16.06 -1.12
CA PRO A 55 23.52 16.42 -0.36
C PRO A 55 22.29 16.58 -1.25
N VAL A 56 21.22 15.84 -0.95
CA VAL A 56 19.90 15.96 -1.60
C VAL A 56 18.88 16.48 -0.60
N GLN A 57 18.22 17.59 -0.94
CA GLN A 57 17.23 18.23 -0.05
C GLN A 57 15.87 17.53 -0.10
N SER A 58 15.30 17.26 1.07
CA SER A 58 13.96 16.72 1.24
C SER A 58 12.87 17.80 1.12
N SER A 59 11.61 17.39 1.03
CA SER A 59 10.46 18.28 1.07
C SER A 59 10.31 19.08 2.39
N LEU A 60 11.05 18.72 3.44
CA LEU A 60 11.06 19.41 4.74
C LEU A 60 12.23 20.40 4.88
N GLY A 61 13.06 20.56 3.84
CA GLY A 61 14.13 21.56 3.80
C GLY A 61 15.49 21.09 4.33
N TYR A 62 15.59 19.92 4.96
CA TYR A 62 16.88 19.32 5.33
C TYR A 62 17.41 18.39 4.24
N SER A 63 18.74 18.25 4.19
CA SER A 63 19.43 17.40 3.22
C SER A 63 19.92 16.09 3.81
N VAL A 64 19.97 15.06 2.97
CA VAL A 64 20.64 13.77 3.27
C VAL A 64 21.83 13.61 2.34
N MET A 65 22.90 12.99 2.84
CA MET A 65 24.06 12.65 2.01
C MET A 65 23.78 11.38 1.21
N THR A 66 24.23 11.37 -0.05
CA THR A 66 24.05 10.27 -0.98
C THR A 66 25.36 9.93 -1.67
N ASP A 67 25.51 8.66 -2.02
CA ASP A 67 26.55 8.18 -2.93
C ASP A 67 26.06 8.39 -4.38
N SER A 68 26.98 8.47 -5.34
CA SER A 68 26.60 8.60 -6.76
C SER A 68 26.14 7.26 -7.36
N PHE A 69 25.48 7.29 -8.51
CA PHE A 69 25.08 6.08 -9.24
C PHE A 69 26.25 5.17 -9.65
N GLU A 70 27.47 5.70 -9.72
CA GLU A 70 28.68 4.98 -10.13
C GLU A 70 29.29 4.15 -8.98
N GLU A 71 28.90 4.40 -7.73
CA GLU A 71 29.55 3.83 -6.54
C GLU A 71 29.12 2.40 -6.17
N GLY A 72 28.41 1.70 -7.06
CA GLY A 72 28.37 0.24 -7.00
C GLY A 72 27.17 -0.46 -7.62
N ALA A 73 27.31 -1.77 -7.75
CA ALA A 73 26.22 -2.67 -8.11
C ALA A 73 25.32 -2.95 -6.90
N PHE A 74 24.00 -2.96 -7.13
CA PHE A 74 22.99 -3.23 -6.12
C PHE A 74 22.16 -4.46 -6.48
N ASP A 75 21.74 -5.23 -5.48
CA ASP A 75 20.80 -6.33 -5.63
C ASP A 75 19.37 -5.83 -5.76
N THR A 76 19.03 -4.76 -5.05
CA THR A 76 17.73 -4.09 -5.11
C THR A 76 17.92 -2.59 -5.30
N VAL A 77 17.21 -2.00 -6.26
CA VAL A 77 17.12 -0.54 -6.42
C VAL A 77 15.70 -0.09 -6.05
N ILE A 78 15.58 0.89 -5.16
CA ILE A 78 14.31 1.44 -4.72
C ILE A 78 14.30 2.93 -5.02
N ILE A 79 13.30 3.44 -5.73
CA ILE A 79 13.11 4.87 -5.94
C ILE A 79 12.03 5.46 -5.04
N GLY A 80 12.41 6.46 -4.25
CA GLY A 80 11.49 7.26 -3.46
C GLY A 80 10.60 8.17 -4.31
N GLY A 81 9.46 8.57 -3.75
CA GLY A 81 8.56 9.53 -4.38
C GLY A 81 8.73 10.96 -3.85
N VAL A 82 8.11 11.89 -4.55
CA VAL A 82 7.90 13.29 -4.17
C VAL A 82 6.42 13.56 -3.88
N ILE A 83 6.10 14.64 -3.16
CA ILE A 83 4.70 14.98 -2.84
C ILE A 83 3.91 15.44 -4.08
N THR A 84 4.56 16.07 -5.05
CA THR A 84 3.88 16.83 -6.12
C THR A 84 3.37 16.00 -7.30
N GLY A 85 3.36 14.66 -7.21
CA GLY A 85 2.94 13.81 -8.33
C GLY A 85 4.04 13.58 -9.37
N ALA A 86 3.70 13.75 -10.65
CA ALA A 86 4.65 13.59 -11.76
C ALA A 86 5.78 14.62 -11.67
N TYR A 87 7.02 14.13 -11.57
CA TYR A 87 8.23 14.94 -11.61
C TYR A 87 9.07 14.54 -12.83
N PRO A 88 9.52 15.48 -13.67
CA PRO A 88 10.32 15.17 -14.83
C PRO A 88 11.66 14.56 -14.40
N ALA A 89 11.92 13.33 -14.84
CA ALA A 89 13.17 12.64 -14.58
C ALA A 89 14.29 13.24 -15.46
N SER A 90 15.50 13.33 -14.91
CA SER A 90 16.69 13.60 -15.74
C SER A 90 16.96 12.42 -16.68
N ALA A 91 17.65 12.70 -17.79
CA ALA A 91 18.07 11.64 -18.72
C ALA A 91 18.95 10.58 -18.01
N ALA A 92 19.84 11.01 -17.11
CA ALA A 92 20.70 10.10 -16.36
C ALA A 92 19.89 9.19 -15.41
N LEU A 93 18.88 9.73 -14.71
CA LEU A 93 17.99 8.92 -13.88
C LEU A 93 17.19 7.90 -14.72
N ILE A 94 16.69 8.30 -15.90
CA ILE A 94 16.00 7.41 -16.83
C ILE A 94 16.90 6.26 -17.26
N GLU A 95 18.12 6.55 -17.70
CA GLU A 95 19.07 5.52 -18.14
C GLU A 95 19.47 4.59 -16.99
N TYR A 96 19.71 5.14 -15.79
CA TYR A 96 20.02 4.34 -14.61
C TYR A 96 18.89 3.35 -14.28
N LEU A 97 17.64 3.81 -14.22
CA LEU A 97 16.49 2.95 -13.91
C LEU A 97 16.27 1.86 -14.99
N ARG A 98 16.49 2.21 -16.26
CA ARG A 98 16.41 1.25 -17.37
C ARG A 98 17.51 0.19 -17.29
N GLY A 99 18.71 0.57 -16.84
CA GLY A 99 19.79 -0.37 -16.55
C GLY A 99 19.48 -1.25 -15.33
N ALA A 100 18.96 -0.64 -14.26
CA ALA A 100 18.67 -1.31 -13.00
C ALA A 100 17.71 -2.50 -13.16
N VAL A 101 16.65 -2.36 -13.98
CA VAL A 101 15.69 -3.48 -14.16
C VAL A 101 16.31 -4.70 -14.85
N LYS A 102 17.41 -4.52 -15.60
CA LYS A 102 18.13 -5.61 -16.28
C LYS A 102 19.21 -6.24 -15.41
N ASN A 103 19.82 -5.43 -14.54
CA ASN A 103 21.06 -5.78 -13.85
C ASN A 103 20.88 -6.07 -12.36
N THR A 104 19.68 -5.91 -11.83
CA THR A 104 19.38 -6.12 -10.40
C THR A 104 18.33 -7.22 -10.24
N ARG A 105 18.28 -7.82 -9.04
CA ARG A 105 17.26 -8.83 -8.72
C ARG A 105 15.87 -8.23 -8.64
N ARG A 106 15.79 -6.96 -8.24
CA ARG A 106 14.52 -6.26 -7.97
C ARG A 106 14.68 -4.76 -8.14
N VAL A 107 13.74 -4.14 -8.84
CA VAL A 107 13.54 -2.69 -8.88
C VAL A 107 12.21 -2.37 -8.22
N ALA A 108 12.18 -1.35 -7.37
CA ALA A 108 10.98 -0.96 -6.67
C ALA A 108 10.74 0.54 -6.67
N SER A 109 9.48 0.95 -6.50
CA SER A 109 9.11 2.34 -6.29
C SER A 109 8.18 2.53 -5.10
N MET A 110 8.36 3.65 -4.40
CA MET A 110 7.48 4.11 -3.34
C MET A 110 6.69 5.34 -3.81
N CYS A 111 5.38 5.37 -3.55
CA CYS A 111 4.52 6.52 -3.87
C CYS A 111 4.61 6.87 -5.37
N THR A 112 4.71 8.16 -5.65
CA THR A 112 4.95 8.76 -6.96
C THR A 112 6.27 8.36 -7.62
N GLY A 113 7.14 7.61 -6.93
CA GLY A 113 8.33 7.00 -7.55
C GLY A 113 8.00 6.13 -8.77
N ALA A 114 6.77 5.62 -8.85
CA ALA A 114 6.27 4.89 -10.02
C ALA A 114 6.31 5.72 -11.31
N PHE A 115 6.18 7.05 -11.24
CA PHE A 115 6.29 7.93 -12.42
C PHE A 115 7.70 7.93 -13.01
N PHE A 116 8.74 7.79 -12.18
CA PHE A 116 10.11 7.67 -12.68
C PHE A 116 10.34 6.34 -13.40
N LEU A 117 9.79 5.25 -12.84
CA LEU A 117 9.83 3.94 -13.51
C LEU A 117 9.04 3.96 -14.83
N ALA A 118 7.90 4.65 -14.87
CA ALA A 118 7.10 4.82 -16.09
C ALA A 118 7.85 5.64 -17.15
N GLN A 119 8.47 6.76 -16.78
CA GLN A 119 9.32 7.55 -17.68
C GLN A 119 10.49 6.76 -18.26
N ALA A 120 11.05 5.82 -17.48
CA ALA A 120 12.11 4.93 -17.95
C ALA A 120 11.63 3.78 -18.85
N GLY A 121 10.32 3.61 -19.02
CA GLY A 121 9.71 2.48 -19.73
C GLY A 121 9.77 1.17 -18.95
N VAL A 122 10.14 1.20 -17.67
CA VAL A 122 10.27 0.01 -16.81
C VAL A 122 8.89 -0.61 -16.51
N LEU A 123 7.83 0.21 -16.51
CA LEU A 123 6.46 -0.21 -16.24
C LEU A 123 5.63 -0.57 -17.48
N ASP A 124 6.19 -0.46 -18.69
CA ASP A 124 5.48 -0.78 -19.93
C ASP A 124 4.94 -2.22 -19.89
N ASP A 125 3.63 -2.38 -20.14
CA ASP A 125 2.87 -3.64 -20.14
C ASP A 125 2.81 -4.39 -18.81
N ARG A 126 3.31 -3.79 -17.72
CA ARG A 126 3.32 -4.36 -16.37
C ARG A 126 2.17 -3.85 -15.51
N ARG A 127 1.80 -4.66 -14.52
CA ARG A 127 0.94 -4.26 -13.41
C ARG A 127 1.74 -3.39 -12.45
N ALA A 128 1.17 -2.26 -12.05
CA ALA A 128 1.81 -1.35 -11.12
C ALA A 128 0.78 -0.61 -10.27
N THR A 129 1.21 -0.03 -9.17
CA THR A 129 0.42 0.91 -8.36
C THR A 129 1.28 2.12 -7.98
N THR A 130 0.62 3.20 -7.61
CA THR A 130 1.19 4.45 -7.07
C THR A 130 0.22 4.99 -6.04
N HIS A 131 0.54 6.11 -5.39
CA HIS A 131 -0.40 6.72 -4.45
C HIS A 131 -1.75 7.02 -5.13
N TRP A 132 -2.87 6.70 -4.48
CA TRP A 132 -4.23 6.76 -5.04
C TRP A 132 -4.54 8.11 -5.70
N ALA A 133 -4.09 9.20 -5.08
CA ALA A 133 -4.29 10.57 -5.60
C ALA A 133 -3.67 10.79 -6.99
N HIS A 134 -2.67 9.99 -7.38
CA HIS A 134 -1.94 10.08 -8.64
C HIS A 134 -2.13 8.84 -9.54
N ALA A 135 -2.95 7.86 -9.14
CA ALA A 135 -3.11 6.62 -9.90
C ALA A 135 -3.73 6.86 -11.29
N ARG A 136 -4.78 7.70 -11.35
CA ARG A 136 -5.43 8.08 -12.62
C ARG A 136 -4.52 8.89 -13.54
N GLU A 137 -3.72 9.78 -12.95
CA GLU A 137 -2.72 10.56 -13.67
C GLU A 137 -1.66 9.64 -14.30
N LEU A 138 -1.12 8.68 -13.53
CA LEU A 138 -0.17 7.69 -14.02
C LEU A 138 -0.76 6.88 -15.19
N GLN A 139 -1.99 6.36 -15.04
CA GLN A 139 -2.65 5.56 -16.07
C GLN A 139 -2.90 6.34 -17.36
N THR A 140 -3.30 7.61 -17.24
CA THR A 140 -3.59 8.48 -18.40
C THR A 140 -2.31 8.88 -19.13
N THR A 141 -1.24 9.16 -18.38
CA THR A 141 0.04 9.62 -18.93
C THR A 141 0.83 8.48 -19.57
N TYR A 142 0.76 7.27 -18.99
CA TYR A 142 1.49 6.08 -19.44
C TYR A 142 0.50 4.93 -19.72
N PRO A 143 -0.19 4.94 -20.88
CA PRO A 143 -1.31 4.03 -21.16
C PRO A 143 -0.91 2.55 -21.24
N LYS A 144 0.38 2.23 -21.41
CA LYS A 144 0.89 0.85 -21.37
C LYS A 144 1.01 0.29 -19.96
N VAL A 145 1.04 1.14 -18.93
CA VAL A 145 1.05 0.70 -17.54
C VAL A 145 -0.34 0.20 -17.17
N LYS A 146 -0.44 -0.98 -16.56
CA LYS A 146 -1.70 -1.53 -16.05
C LYS A 146 -1.85 -1.12 -14.58
N VAL A 147 -2.40 0.07 -14.34
CA VAL A 147 -2.45 0.65 -12.99
C VAL A 147 -3.54 -0.02 -12.14
N GLU A 148 -3.17 -0.54 -10.99
CA GLU A 148 -4.07 -1.08 -9.97
C GLU A 148 -4.25 -0.07 -8.84
N GLU A 149 -5.10 0.94 -9.06
CA GLU A 149 -5.25 2.13 -8.20
C GLU A 149 -5.55 1.83 -6.72
N ASP A 150 -6.20 0.71 -6.45
CA ASP A 150 -6.61 0.33 -5.10
C ASP A 150 -5.52 -0.38 -4.29
N ARG A 151 -4.47 -0.91 -4.93
CA ARG A 151 -3.50 -1.79 -4.25
C ARG A 151 -2.49 -0.98 -3.46
N ILE A 152 -2.24 -1.34 -2.21
CA ILE A 152 -1.13 -0.75 -1.43
C ILE A 152 0.25 -1.09 -2.00
N PHE A 153 0.39 -2.25 -2.64
CA PHE A 153 1.54 -2.58 -3.47
C PHE A 153 1.23 -3.68 -4.49
N VAL A 154 2.00 -3.69 -5.57
CA VAL A 154 1.94 -4.66 -6.66
C VAL A 154 3.34 -5.23 -6.90
N VAL A 155 3.41 -6.54 -7.11
CA VAL A 155 4.62 -7.27 -7.51
C VAL A 155 4.36 -7.88 -8.88
N ASP A 156 5.14 -7.47 -9.88
CA ASP A 156 5.10 -7.99 -11.25
C ASP A 156 6.53 -8.38 -11.69
N GLY A 157 6.88 -9.64 -11.44
CA GLY A 157 8.23 -10.18 -11.66
C GLY A 157 9.29 -9.42 -10.83
N PRO A 158 10.32 -8.84 -11.47
CA PRO A 158 11.36 -8.10 -10.77
C PRO A 158 10.93 -6.66 -10.38
N VAL A 159 9.74 -6.20 -10.78
CA VAL A 159 9.29 -4.81 -10.56
C VAL A 159 8.22 -4.74 -9.45
N TRP A 160 8.48 -3.92 -8.43
CA TRP A 160 7.70 -3.86 -7.20
C TRP A 160 7.27 -2.42 -6.91
N THR A 161 5.99 -2.10 -7.01
CA THR A 161 5.51 -0.72 -6.84
C THR A 161 4.57 -0.60 -5.65
N SER A 162 4.65 0.49 -4.88
CA SER A 162 3.79 0.75 -3.73
C SER A 162 3.14 2.13 -3.78
N ALA A 163 1.95 2.23 -3.19
CA ALA A 163 1.27 3.47 -2.83
C ALA A 163 2.14 4.45 -2.01
N GLY A 164 3.20 3.95 -1.37
CA GLY A 164 4.09 4.76 -0.55
C GLY A 164 3.51 5.12 0.81
N MET A 165 4.06 6.15 1.46
CA MET A 165 3.76 6.47 2.86
C MET A 165 3.91 5.21 3.73
N THR A 166 2.87 4.83 4.46
CA THR A 166 2.89 3.61 5.29
C THR A 166 2.91 2.33 4.45
N ALA A 167 2.37 2.33 3.22
CA ALA A 167 2.38 1.14 2.36
C ALA A 167 3.79 0.75 1.90
N GLY A 168 4.73 1.71 1.90
CA GLY A 168 6.14 1.41 1.64
C GLY A 168 6.76 0.51 2.71
N THR A 169 6.28 0.60 3.96
CA THR A 169 6.69 -0.32 5.03
C THR A 169 6.16 -1.74 4.78
N ASP A 170 4.92 -1.88 4.32
CA ASP A 170 4.34 -3.19 3.97
C ASP A 170 5.09 -3.83 2.79
N LEU A 171 5.46 -3.03 1.78
CA LEU A 171 6.28 -3.50 0.67
C LEU A 171 7.64 -4.02 1.17
N ALA A 172 8.34 -3.25 2.00
CA ALA A 172 9.63 -3.66 2.55
C ALA A 172 9.50 -4.92 3.43
N VAL A 173 8.42 -5.09 4.19
CA VAL A 173 8.18 -6.32 4.98
C VAL A 173 7.97 -7.52 4.05
N SER A 174 7.27 -7.33 2.93
CA SER A 174 7.12 -8.36 1.88
C SER A 174 8.48 -8.72 1.26
N MET A 175 9.36 -7.74 1.06
CA MET A 175 10.73 -8.00 0.60
C MET A 175 11.51 -8.86 1.60
N VAL A 176 11.48 -8.51 2.89
CA VAL A 176 12.11 -9.30 3.96
C VAL A 176 11.51 -10.70 4.06
N GLU A 177 10.21 -10.87 3.83
CA GLU A 177 9.59 -12.20 3.80
C GLU A 177 10.12 -13.05 2.66
N ARG A 178 10.29 -12.47 1.47
CA ARG A 178 10.84 -13.17 0.30
C ARG A 178 12.31 -13.54 0.48
N ASP A 179 13.07 -12.69 1.16
CA ASP A 179 14.52 -12.86 1.31
C ASP A 179 14.90 -13.73 2.53
N LEU A 180 14.22 -13.56 3.67
CA LEU A 180 14.54 -14.15 4.97
C LEU A 180 13.43 -15.04 5.56
N GLY A 181 12.30 -15.17 4.85
CA GLY A 181 11.18 -16.02 5.22
C GLY A 181 10.16 -15.37 6.16
N ALA A 182 8.97 -15.96 6.20
CA ALA A 182 7.80 -15.45 6.93
C ALA A 182 8.02 -15.28 8.44
N LYS A 183 8.92 -16.06 9.05
CA LYS A 183 9.22 -15.96 10.48
C LYS A 183 9.94 -14.64 10.81
N VAL A 184 10.95 -14.27 10.01
CA VAL A 184 11.70 -13.02 10.19
C VAL A 184 10.79 -11.82 9.94
N ALA A 185 10.07 -11.82 8.81
CA ALA A 185 9.13 -10.75 8.47
C ALA A 185 8.08 -10.50 9.56
N ARG A 186 7.55 -11.56 10.18
CA ARG A 186 6.58 -11.45 11.29
C ARG A 186 7.19 -10.80 12.53
N ILE A 187 8.44 -11.11 12.87
CA ILE A 187 9.13 -10.49 14.01
C ILE A 187 9.41 -9.02 13.72
N VAL A 188 9.84 -8.68 12.49
CA VAL A 188 10.06 -7.29 12.08
C VAL A 188 8.77 -6.49 12.16
N ALA A 189 7.66 -6.98 11.57
CA ALA A 189 6.36 -6.33 11.65
C ALA A 189 5.89 -6.11 13.11
N LYS A 190 6.12 -7.10 13.98
CA LYS A 190 5.81 -6.98 15.43
C LYS A 190 6.66 -5.90 16.10
N ARG A 191 7.95 -5.79 15.77
CA ARG A 191 8.84 -4.73 16.31
C ARG A 191 8.44 -3.34 15.81
N MET A 192 7.91 -3.26 14.59
CA MET A 192 7.33 -2.03 14.04
C MET A 192 5.93 -1.70 14.57
N VAL A 193 5.37 -2.51 15.49
CA VAL A 193 4.03 -2.33 16.06
C VAL A 193 2.95 -2.29 14.96
N MET A 194 3.15 -3.03 13.87
CA MET A 194 2.15 -3.14 12.81
C MET A 194 0.97 -3.97 13.32
N PHE A 195 -0.16 -3.30 13.56
CA PHE A 195 -1.37 -3.94 14.08
C PHE A 195 -1.86 -5.07 13.18
N HIS A 196 -1.80 -4.89 11.85
CA HIS A 196 -2.04 -5.91 10.84
C HIS A 196 -1.03 -5.73 9.70
N ARG A 197 -0.40 -6.82 9.25
CA ARG A 197 0.39 -6.82 8.01
C ARG A 197 -0.58 -6.67 6.84
N ARG A 198 -0.48 -5.57 6.10
CA ARG A 198 -1.35 -5.35 4.96
C ARG A 198 -0.79 -6.13 3.77
N ALA A 199 -1.59 -7.02 3.21
CA ALA A 199 -1.23 -7.72 1.97
C ALA A 199 -1.37 -6.76 0.78
N GLY A 200 -0.65 -6.99 -0.32
CA GLY A 200 -0.67 -6.10 -1.50
C GLY A 200 -2.07 -5.80 -2.04
N GLY A 201 -3.02 -6.73 -1.84
CA GLY A 201 -4.43 -6.58 -2.21
C GLY A 201 -5.22 -5.48 -1.49
N GLN A 202 -4.78 -5.08 -0.30
CA GLN A 202 -5.55 -4.17 0.52
C GLN A 202 -5.68 -2.78 -0.11
N LEU A 203 -6.80 -2.14 0.18
CA LEU A 203 -7.12 -0.79 -0.27
C LEU A 203 -6.11 0.22 0.29
N GLN A 204 -5.66 1.14 -0.56
CA GLN A 204 -4.81 2.26 -0.14
C GLN A 204 -5.52 3.19 0.84
N HIS A 205 -6.81 3.41 0.62
CA HIS A 205 -7.63 4.33 1.38
C HIS A 205 -8.74 3.59 2.13
N SER A 206 -8.92 3.95 3.41
CA SER A 206 -9.98 3.37 4.26
C SER A 206 -11.25 4.20 4.10
N THR A 207 -12.40 3.55 3.95
CA THR A 207 -13.71 4.20 3.83
C THR A 207 -13.97 5.16 5.00
N LEU A 208 -13.45 4.86 6.20
CA LEU A 208 -13.58 5.74 7.36
C LEU A 208 -12.87 7.08 7.23
N LEU A 209 -11.78 7.16 6.46
CA LEU A 209 -11.07 8.41 6.22
C LEU A 209 -11.84 9.27 5.21
N ASP A 210 -12.44 8.65 4.18
CA ASP A 210 -13.31 9.34 3.22
C ASP A 210 -14.55 9.98 3.86
N LEU A 211 -15.01 9.40 4.97
CA LEU A 211 -16.21 9.85 5.66
C LEU A 211 -16.01 11.17 6.42
N ASP A 212 -14.78 11.65 6.63
CA ASP A 212 -14.41 12.95 7.23
C ASP A 212 -15.36 13.46 8.34
N ALA A 213 -15.71 12.56 9.27
CA ALA A 213 -16.64 12.89 10.34
C ALA A 213 -16.00 13.93 11.26
N LYS A 214 -16.60 15.13 11.30
CA LYS A 214 -16.05 16.31 11.97
C LYS A 214 -16.32 16.31 13.46
N THR A 215 -17.35 15.58 13.89
CA THR A 215 -17.75 15.49 15.30
C THR A 215 -17.52 14.09 15.88
N ASP A 216 -17.16 14.05 17.17
CA ASP A 216 -17.00 12.81 17.94
C ASP A 216 -18.26 11.92 17.88
N ARG A 217 -19.45 12.52 17.74
CA ARG A 217 -20.72 11.79 17.67
C ARG A 217 -20.87 10.98 16.38
N ILE A 218 -20.56 11.58 15.23
CA ILE A 218 -20.60 10.86 13.95
C ILE A 218 -19.44 9.86 13.87
N GLN A 219 -18.25 10.21 14.37
CA GLN A 219 -17.14 9.26 14.50
C GLN A 219 -17.52 8.04 15.35
N THR A 220 -18.20 8.25 16.48
CA THR A 220 -18.68 7.15 17.34
C THR A 220 -19.63 6.22 16.58
N ALA A 221 -20.56 6.75 15.80
CA ALA A 221 -21.46 5.94 14.98
C ALA A 221 -20.72 5.13 13.90
N LEU A 222 -19.69 5.72 13.28
CA LEU A 222 -18.86 5.04 12.28
C LEU A 222 -18.00 3.92 12.89
N VAL A 223 -17.41 4.17 14.06
CA VAL A 223 -16.66 3.16 14.82
C VAL A 223 -17.58 2.01 15.26
N TYR A 224 -18.79 2.34 15.73
CA TYR A 224 -19.81 1.35 16.04
C TYR A 224 -20.19 0.53 14.81
N ALA A 225 -20.46 1.17 13.67
CA ALA A 225 -20.78 0.50 12.42
C ALA A 225 -19.67 -0.47 12.00
N LYS A 226 -18.41 -0.03 11.99
CA LYS A 226 -17.25 -0.86 11.61
C LYS A 226 -17.12 -2.12 12.49
N SER A 227 -17.42 -1.99 13.78
CA SER A 227 -17.29 -3.08 14.74
C SER A 227 -18.48 -4.07 14.69
N ASN A 228 -19.57 -3.70 14.03
CA ASN A 228 -20.84 -4.44 14.05
C ASN A 228 -21.38 -4.74 12.63
N LEU A 229 -20.51 -4.82 11.61
CA LEU A 229 -20.94 -4.96 10.21
C LEU A 229 -21.83 -6.18 9.95
N HIS A 230 -21.64 -7.27 10.70
CA HIS A 230 -22.41 -8.52 10.62
C HIS A 230 -23.87 -8.40 11.10
N THR A 231 -24.22 -7.33 11.81
CA THR A 231 -25.58 -7.11 12.35
C THR A 231 -26.40 -6.17 11.46
N PRO A 232 -27.73 -6.11 11.63
CA PRO A 232 -28.57 -5.10 10.98
C PRO A 232 -28.24 -3.67 11.49
N LEU A 233 -27.43 -2.94 10.74
CA LEU A 233 -27.10 -1.54 11.01
C LEU A 233 -28.15 -0.59 10.40
N THR A 234 -29.30 -0.47 11.07
CA THR A 234 -30.34 0.51 10.71
C THR A 234 -29.92 1.93 11.10
N VAL A 235 -30.57 2.94 10.51
CA VAL A 235 -30.32 4.34 10.87
C VAL A 235 -30.61 4.59 12.35
N ASP A 236 -31.63 3.93 12.92
CA ASP A 236 -31.98 4.04 14.34
C ASP A 236 -30.87 3.56 15.26
N ARG A 237 -30.24 2.43 14.94
CA ARG A 237 -29.12 1.88 15.72
C ARG A 237 -27.90 2.79 15.67
N LEU A 238 -27.60 3.35 14.51
CA LEU A 238 -26.48 4.29 14.35
C LEU A 238 -26.75 5.62 15.08
N ALA A 239 -28.00 6.10 15.04
CA ALA A 239 -28.42 7.29 15.76
C ALA A 239 -28.33 7.10 17.29
N GLU A 240 -28.75 5.93 17.79
CA GLU A 240 -28.59 5.56 19.20
C GLU A 240 -27.11 5.52 19.61
N ALA A 241 -26.24 4.91 18.80
CA ALA A 241 -24.80 4.90 19.07
C ALA A 241 -24.19 6.32 19.09
N ALA A 242 -24.77 7.26 18.35
CA ALA A 242 -24.39 8.68 18.35
C ALA A 242 -25.04 9.51 19.46
N ASN A 243 -25.95 8.94 20.26
CA ASN A 243 -26.84 9.65 21.19
C ASN A 243 -27.63 10.79 20.52
N LEU A 244 -28.18 10.52 19.32
CA LEU A 244 -28.98 11.46 18.54
C LEU A 244 -30.34 10.88 18.15
N SER A 245 -31.32 11.74 17.93
CA SER A 245 -32.54 11.30 17.24
C SER A 245 -32.23 10.94 15.78
N VAL A 246 -33.02 10.05 15.18
CA VAL A 246 -32.88 9.58 13.79
C VAL A 246 -32.79 10.73 12.78
N ARG A 247 -33.63 11.76 12.98
CA ARG A 247 -33.69 12.94 12.12
C ARG A 247 -32.43 13.80 12.24
N GLN A 248 -31.96 14.05 13.48
CA GLN A 248 -30.73 14.80 13.72
C GLN A 248 -29.53 14.05 13.17
N PHE A 249 -29.44 12.75 13.43
CA PHE A 249 -28.38 11.89 12.94
C PHE A 249 -28.30 11.89 11.42
N SER A 250 -29.41 11.62 10.72
CA SER A 250 -29.41 11.52 9.25
C SER A 250 -28.97 12.83 8.58
N ARG A 251 -29.38 13.97 9.15
CA ARG A 251 -28.97 15.30 8.66
C ARG A 251 -27.48 15.54 8.93
N ALA A 252 -27.06 15.44 10.19
CA ALA A 252 -25.68 15.68 10.59
C ALA A 252 -24.69 14.75 9.87
N PHE A 253 -25.04 13.47 9.75
CA PHE A 253 -24.23 12.48 9.04
C PHE A 253 -24.04 12.87 7.57
N ARG A 254 -25.09 13.30 6.87
CA ARG A 254 -24.96 13.71 5.47
C ARG A 254 -24.21 15.03 5.30
N GLU A 255 -24.42 15.98 6.20
CA GLU A 255 -23.70 17.26 6.21
C GLU A 255 -22.21 17.09 6.48
N GLU A 256 -21.83 16.17 7.37
CA GLU A 256 -20.42 15.91 7.70
C GLU A 256 -19.75 14.99 6.68
N THR A 257 -20.40 13.90 6.29
CA THR A 257 -19.76 12.82 5.51
C THR A 257 -20.04 12.86 4.00
N GLY A 258 -20.92 13.76 3.55
CA GLY A 258 -21.33 13.89 2.15
C GLY A 258 -22.25 12.79 1.62
N GLN A 259 -22.49 11.71 2.38
CA GLN A 259 -23.31 10.57 1.96
C GLN A 259 -24.34 10.12 3.01
N SER A 260 -25.24 9.21 2.63
CA SER A 260 -26.23 8.68 3.57
C SER A 260 -25.62 7.60 4.48
N PRO A 261 -26.15 7.41 5.71
CA PRO A 261 -25.68 6.35 6.61
C PRO A 261 -25.71 4.95 5.98
N ALA A 262 -26.76 4.63 5.22
CA ALA A 262 -26.89 3.34 4.54
C ALA A 262 -25.78 3.14 3.48
N LYS A 263 -25.41 4.19 2.76
CA LYS A 263 -24.34 4.12 1.76
C LYS A 263 -22.97 3.95 2.42
N ALA A 264 -22.72 4.69 3.51
CA ALA A 264 -21.51 4.54 4.31
C ALA A 264 -21.35 3.11 4.87
N VAL A 265 -22.42 2.53 5.41
CA VAL A 265 -22.42 1.13 5.88
C VAL A 265 -22.17 0.17 4.72
N GLU A 266 -22.80 0.35 3.55
CA GLU A 266 -22.53 -0.50 2.37
C GLU A 266 -21.03 -0.46 2.00
N ASN A 267 -20.41 0.71 2.00
CA ASN A 267 -18.99 0.86 1.68
C ASN A 267 -18.08 0.21 2.74
N LEU A 268 -18.38 0.38 4.04
CA LEU A 268 -17.66 -0.31 5.12
C LEU A 268 -17.75 -1.84 4.99
N ARG A 269 -18.92 -2.35 4.62
CA ARG A 269 -19.13 -3.78 4.36
C ARG A 269 -18.35 -4.25 3.15
N LEU A 270 -18.32 -3.46 2.06
CA LEU A 270 -17.54 -3.75 0.87
C LEU A 270 -16.04 -3.83 1.18
N GLU A 271 -15.50 -2.88 1.93
CA GLU A 271 -14.10 -2.88 2.35
C GLU A 271 -13.77 -4.13 3.18
N ALA A 272 -14.59 -4.44 4.20
CA ALA A 272 -14.41 -5.63 5.03
C ALA A 272 -14.51 -6.94 4.22
N ALA A 273 -15.48 -7.02 3.30
CA ALA A 273 -15.69 -8.20 2.46
C ALA A 273 -14.52 -8.40 1.50
N ARG A 274 -14.00 -7.34 0.90
CA ARG A 274 -12.85 -7.41 -0.01
C ARG A 274 -11.63 -8.01 0.70
N LEU A 275 -11.32 -7.54 1.90
CA LEU A 275 -10.23 -8.08 2.72
C LEU A 275 -10.37 -9.59 2.97
N MET A 276 -11.57 -10.06 3.33
CA MET A 276 -11.82 -11.49 3.55
C MET A 276 -11.78 -12.32 2.26
N VAL A 277 -12.26 -11.76 1.15
CA VAL A 277 -12.23 -12.38 -0.18
C VAL A 277 -10.80 -12.60 -0.65
N GLU A 278 -9.95 -11.58 -0.52
CA GLU A 278 -8.54 -11.61 -0.91
C GLU A 278 -7.71 -12.59 -0.07
N GLN A 279 -8.00 -12.72 1.23
CA GLN A 279 -7.38 -13.73 2.09
C GLN A 279 -7.75 -15.17 1.68
N GLY A 280 -8.89 -15.36 1.01
CA GLY A 280 -9.29 -16.63 0.41
C GLY A 280 -9.54 -17.78 1.40
N ARG A 281 -9.71 -17.51 2.70
CA ARG A 281 -9.87 -18.53 3.77
C ARG A 281 -11.30 -19.03 3.93
N LEU A 282 -12.29 -18.22 3.59
CA LEU A 282 -13.70 -18.50 3.83
C LEU A 282 -14.48 -18.67 2.50
N PRO A 283 -15.50 -19.54 2.44
CA PRO A 283 -16.48 -19.56 1.36
C PRO A 283 -17.15 -18.17 1.15
N ILE A 284 -17.55 -17.85 -0.09
CA ILE A 284 -18.07 -16.51 -0.45
C ILE A 284 -19.37 -16.18 0.28
N ASP A 285 -20.22 -17.18 0.49
CA ASP A 285 -21.45 -17.10 1.27
C ASP A 285 -21.19 -16.79 2.74
N VAL A 286 -20.16 -17.41 3.33
CA VAL A 286 -19.72 -17.08 4.69
C VAL A 286 -19.23 -15.64 4.75
N VAL A 287 -18.41 -15.20 3.79
CA VAL A 287 -17.94 -13.80 3.75
C VAL A 287 -19.12 -12.81 3.67
N ALA A 288 -20.12 -13.08 2.84
CA ALA A 288 -21.31 -12.24 2.73
C ALA A 288 -22.00 -12.09 4.10
N ARG A 289 -22.21 -13.20 4.81
CA ARG A 289 -22.84 -13.19 6.14
C ARG A 289 -21.99 -12.46 7.19
N GLU A 290 -20.70 -12.77 7.29
CA GLU A 290 -19.78 -12.16 8.27
C GLU A 290 -19.61 -10.65 8.07
N THR A 291 -19.84 -10.17 6.85
CA THR A 291 -19.79 -8.73 6.53
C THR A 291 -21.17 -8.09 6.44
N GLY A 292 -22.23 -8.82 6.77
CA GLY A 292 -23.60 -8.31 6.86
C GLY A 292 -24.28 -8.01 5.52
N PHE A 293 -23.81 -8.61 4.42
CA PHE A 293 -24.63 -8.74 3.23
C PHE A 293 -25.69 -9.81 3.46
N ALA A 294 -26.94 -9.48 3.14
CA ALA A 294 -28.09 -10.38 3.32
C ALA A 294 -27.91 -11.72 2.57
N ASP A 295 -27.27 -11.66 1.40
CA ASP A 295 -27.00 -12.82 0.56
C ASP A 295 -25.77 -12.57 -0.36
N PRO A 296 -25.19 -13.64 -0.95
CA PRO A 296 -24.03 -13.55 -1.82
C PRO A 296 -24.27 -12.73 -3.10
N ASP A 297 -25.51 -12.71 -3.62
CA ASP A 297 -25.85 -12.00 -4.85
C ASP A 297 -25.87 -10.48 -4.64
N ARG A 298 -26.34 -10.03 -3.48
CA ARG A 298 -26.32 -8.62 -3.06
C ARG A 298 -24.88 -8.16 -2.87
N MET A 299 -24.03 -8.98 -2.27
CA MET A 299 -22.59 -8.71 -2.20
C MET A 299 -21.98 -8.64 -3.60
N ARG A 300 -22.27 -9.61 -4.48
CA ARG A 300 -21.77 -9.63 -5.87
C ARG A 300 -22.16 -8.36 -6.63
N ARG A 301 -23.42 -7.93 -6.55
CA ARG A 301 -23.89 -6.69 -7.19
C ARG A 301 -23.18 -5.46 -6.63
N ALA A 302 -22.94 -5.41 -5.32
CA ALA A 302 -22.22 -4.30 -4.70
C ALA A 302 -20.74 -4.26 -5.15
N PHE A 303 -20.08 -5.41 -5.24
CA PHE A 303 -18.71 -5.54 -5.76
C PHE A 303 -18.60 -5.08 -7.22
N LEU A 304 -19.51 -5.49 -8.09
CA LEU A 304 -19.53 -5.04 -9.49
C LEU A 304 -19.68 -3.53 -9.61
N ARG A 305 -20.53 -2.91 -8.77
CA ARG A 305 -20.69 -1.44 -8.75
C ARG A 305 -19.47 -0.71 -8.21
N ALA A 306 -18.81 -1.25 -7.19
CA ALA A 306 -17.73 -0.57 -6.48
C ALA A 306 -16.35 -0.81 -7.09
N PHE A 307 -16.09 -2.01 -7.59
CA PHE A 307 -14.77 -2.47 -8.02
C PHE A 307 -14.73 -2.96 -9.47
N GLY A 308 -15.87 -2.98 -10.19
CA GLY A 308 -15.95 -3.49 -11.57
C GLY A 308 -15.83 -5.02 -11.71
N GLU A 309 -15.45 -5.74 -10.65
CA GLU A 309 -15.22 -7.19 -10.66
C GLU A 309 -16.04 -7.93 -9.58
N PRO A 310 -16.49 -9.17 -9.84
CA PRO A 310 -17.19 -9.98 -8.83
C PRO A 310 -16.21 -10.55 -7.78
N PRO A 311 -16.69 -10.90 -6.56
CA PRO A 311 -15.85 -11.41 -5.48
C PRO A 311 -14.95 -12.60 -5.86
N GLN A 312 -15.45 -13.53 -6.69
CA GLN A 312 -14.67 -14.69 -7.14
C GLN A 312 -13.48 -14.31 -8.04
N ALA A 313 -13.63 -13.27 -8.87
CA ALA A 313 -12.53 -12.79 -9.72
C ALA A 313 -11.42 -12.18 -8.87
N ILE A 314 -11.79 -11.31 -7.91
CA ILE A 314 -10.84 -10.73 -6.95
C ILE A 314 -10.10 -11.81 -6.17
N ARG A 315 -10.80 -12.86 -5.70
CA ARG A 315 -10.17 -14.00 -5.01
C ARG A 315 -9.18 -14.75 -5.88
N ARG A 316 -9.53 -15.01 -7.14
CA ARG A 316 -8.64 -15.70 -8.08
C ARG A 316 -7.38 -14.87 -8.35
N ASN A 317 -7.55 -13.56 -8.55
CA ASN A 317 -6.46 -12.62 -8.77
C ASN A 317 -5.53 -12.55 -7.56
N ALA A 318 -6.08 -12.63 -6.33
CA ALA A 318 -5.29 -12.67 -5.10
C ALA A 318 -4.51 -14.00 -4.93
N ARG A 319 -5.11 -15.15 -5.27
CA ARG A 319 -4.46 -16.47 -5.15
C ARG A 319 -3.33 -16.68 -6.16
N GLY A 320 -3.51 -16.25 -7.41
CA GLY A 320 -2.44 -16.31 -8.41
C GLY A 320 -1.16 -15.54 -8.02
N GLN A 321 -1.25 -14.63 -7.04
CA GLN A 321 -0.13 -13.85 -6.52
C GLN A 321 0.53 -14.44 -5.27
N ALA A 322 -0.11 -15.39 -4.58
CA ALA A 322 0.47 -16.07 -3.42
C ALA A 322 1.32 -17.29 -3.81
N ASP A 323 1.01 -17.88 -4.97
CA ASP A 323 1.69 -19.07 -5.51
C ASP A 323 2.77 -18.71 -6.56
N SER A 324 3.07 -17.42 -6.77
CA SER A 324 4.08 -16.88 -7.72
C SER A 324 5.14 -16.05 -7.00
#